data_AF-A0A7L5G3T1-F1
#
_entry.id   AF-A0A7L5G3T1-F1
#
_cell.length_a   1.000
_cell.length_b   1.000
_cell.length_c   1.000
_cell.angle_alpha   90.00
_cell.angle_beta   90.00
_cell.angle_gamma   90.00
#
_symmetry.space_group_name_H-M   'P 1'
#
loop_
_entity.id
_entity.type
_entity.pdbx_description
1 polymer ?
#
loop_
_entity_poly.entity_id
_entity_poly.type
_entity_poly.pdbx_seq_one_letter_code
_entity_poly.pdbx_strand_id
1 'polypeptide(L)' 'MFERAGKKNSNVANKQFWQQDNKPIEIWSLNVFEQKLKYIHNNPVVSGFVTNPIDWKFSSARNYGNDDHTIL' A
#
# COMPACT_ATOMS: atom_id res chain seq x y z
N MET A 1 -7.35 19.30 -11.22
CA MET A 1 -6.86 17.90 -11.41
C MET A 1 -7.96 16.86 -11.23
N PHE A 2 -8.63 16.79 -10.07
CA PHE A 2 -9.65 15.75 -9.76
C PHE A 2 -10.96 15.87 -10.53
N GLU A 3 -11.44 17.08 -10.85
CA GLU A 3 -12.62 17.25 -11.72
C GLU A 3 -12.37 16.72 -13.13
N ARG A 4 -11.17 16.96 -13.67
CA ARG A 4 -10.74 16.42 -14.97
C ARG A 4 -10.72 14.90 -14.96
N ALA A 5 -10.32 14.26 -13.85
CA ALA A 5 -10.36 12.81 -13.72
C ALA A 5 -11.79 12.28 -13.60
N GLY A 6 -12.67 12.98 -12.87
CA GLY A 6 -14.10 12.63 -12.77
C GLY A 6 -14.81 12.65 -14.11
N LYS A 7 -14.60 13.69 -14.92
CA LYS A 7 -15.19 13.81 -16.27
C LYS A 7 -14.83 12.66 -17.22
N LYS A 8 -13.76 11.90 -16.96
CA LYS A 8 -13.32 10.78 -17.79
C LYS A 8 -13.99 9.44 -17.44
N ASN A 9 -14.70 9.35 -16.32
CA ASN A 9 -15.28 8.11 -15.83
C ASN A 9 -16.78 8.29 -15.56
N SER A 10 -17.62 7.52 -16.26
CA SER A 10 -19.09 7.63 -16.20
C SER A 10 -19.68 7.44 -14.81
N ASN A 11 -18.98 6.69 -13.95
CA ASN A 11 -19.44 6.34 -12.62
C ASN A 11 -19.00 7.34 -11.55
N VAL A 12 -18.40 8.47 -11.95
CA VAL A 12 -18.01 9.56 -11.04
C VAL A 12 -18.77 10.83 -11.38
N ALA A 13 -19.54 11.34 -10.42
CA ALA A 13 -20.39 12.51 -10.64
C ALA A 13 -19.60 13.83 -10.81
N ASN A 14 -18.61 14.08 -9.95
CA ASN A 14 -17.95 15.40 -9.87
C ASN A 14 -16.41 15.32 -9.86
N LYS A 15 -15.83 14.77 -8.80
CA LYS A 15 -14.38 14.73 -8.57
C LYS A 15 -13.95 13.29 -8.31
N GLN A 16 -12.94 12.84 -9.04
CA GLN A 16 -12.36 11.52 -8.81
C GLN A 16 -11.08 11.65 -7.99
N PHE A 17 -11.10 11.07 -6.79
CA PHE A 17 -9.93 10.91 -5.95
C PHE A 17 -9.29 9.53 -6.15
N TRP A 18 -10.09 8.46 -6.09
CA TRP A 18 -9.62 7.09 -6.27
C TRP A 18 -9.37 6.74 -7.73
N GLN A 19 -8.28 6.01 -7.99
CA GLN A 19 -8.11 5.30 -9.26
C GLN A 19 -9.01 4.06 -9.25
N GLN A 20 -9.58 3.71 -10.41
CA GLN A 20 -10.55 2.61 -10.51
C GLN A 20 -9.91 1.23 -10.64
N ASP A 21 -8.60 1.16 -10.89
CA ASP A 21 -7.85 -0.09 -10.92
C ASP A 21 -7.30 -0.39 -9.51
N ASN A 22 -7.65 -1.56 -8.98
CA ASN A 22 -7.22 -2.06 -7.67
C ASN A 22 -6.18 -3.19 -7.77
N LYS A 23 -5.79 -3.61 -8.98
CA LYS A 23 -4.76 -4.62 -9.26
C LYS A 23 -4.74 -5.79 -8.26
N PRO A 24 -5.80 -6.62 -8.18
CA PRO A 24 -5.86 -7.74 -7.26
C PRO A 24 -4.83 -8.79 -7.67
N ILE A 25 -4.12 -9.36 -6.70
CA ILE A 25 -3.21 -10.48 -6.91
C ILE A 25 -3.58 -11.56 -5.89
N GLU A 26 -3.92 -12.74 -6.38
CA GLU A 26 -4.22 -13.89 -5.55
C GLU A 26 -2.95 -14.39 -4.84
N ILE A 27 -3.11 -14.91 -3.63
CA ILE A 27 -2.04 -15.56 -2.87
C ILE A 27 -2.30 -17.06 -2.87
N TRP A 28 -1.58 -17.80 -3.71
CA TRP A 28 -1.76 -19.25 -3.88
C TRP A 28 -0.68 -20.10 -3.20
N SER A 29 0.34 -19.46 -2.61
CA SER A 29 1.41 -20.16 -1.91
C SER A 29 2.08 -19.28 -0.87
N LEU A 30 2.76 -19.90 0.08
CA LEU A 30 3.56 -19.19 1.08
C LEU A 30 4.67 -18.34 0.41
N ASN A 31 5.30 -18.84 -0.65
CA ASN A 31 6.33 -18.09 -1.38
C ASN A 31 5.77 -16.76 -1.95
N VAL A 32 4.57 -16.81 -2.53
CA VAL A 32 3.89 -15.61 -3.07
C VAL A 32 3.50 -14.67 -1.95
N PHE A 33 3.01 -15.19 -0.83
CA PHE A 33 2.71 -14.39 0.36
C PHE A 33 3.95 -13.63 0.85
N GLU A 34 5.08 -14.33 1.06
CA GLU A 34 6.33 -13.74 1.53
C GLU A 34 6.86 -12.69 0.55
N GLN A 35 6.75 -12.94 -0.76
CA GLN A 35 7.09 -11.96 -1.79
C GLN A 35 6.28 -10.67 -1.63
N LYS A 36 4.95 -10.77 -1.47
CA LYS A 36 4.08 -9.59 -1.32
C LYS A 36 4.29 -8.89 0.02
N LEU A 37 4.47 -9.64 1.10
CA LEU A 37 4.78 -9.10 2.42
C LEU A 37 6.07 -8.27 2.37
N LYS A 38 7.14 -8.83 1.79
CA LYS A 38 8.42 -8.11 1.60
C LYS A 38 8.25 -6.87 0.74
N TYR A 39 7.48 -6.94 -0.34
CA TYR A 39 7.20 -5.78 -1.20
C TYR A 39 6.49 -4.67 -0.40
N ILE A 40 5.43 -4.99 0.33
CA ILE A 40 4.64 -4.02 1.10
C ILE A 40 5.50 -3.34 2.17
N HIS A 41 6.27 -4.11 2.94
CA HIS A 41 7.14 -3.57 3.99
C HIS A 41 8.27 -2.69 3.44
N ASN A 42 8.83 -3.02 2.27
CA ASN A 42 9.90 -2.23 1.67
C ASN A 42 9.42 -1.05 0.82
N ASN A 43 8.13 -0.98 0.47
CA ASN A 43 7.60 0.09 -0.37
C ASN A 43 7.90 1.52 0.16
N PRO A 44 7.79 1.80 1.48
CA PRO A 44 8.18 3.10 2.04
C PRO A 44 9.67 3.44 1.85
N VAL A 45 10.55 2.43 1.90
CA VAL A 45 12.00 2.59 1.69
C VAL A 45 12.30 2.87 0.23
N VAL A 46 11.75 2.06 -0.68
CA VAL A 46 11.94 2.24 -2.13
C VAL A 46 11.38 3.59 -2.61
N SER A 47 10.31 4.07 -1.97
CA SER A 47 9.73 5.39 -2.24
C SER A 47 10.51 6.55 -1.61
N GLY A 48 11.53 6.27 -0.79
CA GLY A 48 12.37 7.28 -0.14
C GLY A 48 11.75 7.96 1.07
N PHE A 49 10.67 7.42 1.65
CA PHE A 49 10.03 8.01 2.83
C PHE A 49 10.79 7.71 4.13
N VAL A 50 11.42 6.55 4.23
CA VAL A 50 12.19 6.10 5.41
C VAL A 50 13.41 5.29 4.97
N THR A 51 14.42 5.17 5.83
CA THR A 51 15.62 4.37 5.56
C THR A 51 15.50 2.91 6.00
N ASN A 52 14.56 2.59 6.90
CA ASN A 52 14.30 1.24 7.38
C ASN A 52 12.78 0.96 7.36
N PRO A 53 12.32 -0.24 6.89
CA PRO A 53 10.90 -0.59 6.87
C PRO A 53 10.17 -0.41 8.22
N ILE A 54 10.84 -0.68 9.34
CA ILE A 54 10.24 -0.59 10.68
C ILE A 54 9.96 0.85 11.12
N ASP A 55 10.62 1.84 10.49
CA ASP A 55 10.40 3.25 10.84
C ASP A 55 9.07 3.77 10.25
N TRP A 56 8.46 3.04 9.31
CA TRP A 56 7.19 3.43 8.72
C TRP A 56 6.02 3.16 9.67
N LYS A 57 5.57 4.22 10.36
CA LYS A 57 4.46 4.19 11.33
C LYS A 57 3.18 3.53 10.80
N PHE A 58 2.89 3.66 9.50
CA PHE A 58 1.66 3.16 8.89
C PHE A 58 1.84 1.79 8.22
N SER A 59 2.67 0.92 8.80
CA SER A 59 2.90 -0.46 8.33
C SER A 59 3.02 -1.42 9.51
N SER A 60 2.70 -2.69 9.27
CA SER A 60 2.89 -3.80 10.21
C SER A 60 4.35 -4.28 10.30
N ALA A 61 5.30 -3.65 9.61
CA ALA A 61 6.71 -4.05 9.61
C ALA A 61 7.30 -4.17 11.04
N ARG A 62 6.94 -3.26 11.96
CA ARG A 62 7.35 -3.33 13.38
C ARG A 62 6.80 -4.55 14.11
N ASN A 63 5.56 -4.93 13.83
CA ASN A 63 4.96 -6.12 14.44
C ASN A 63 5.75 -7.37 14.02
N TYR A 64 6.11 -7.51 12.74
CA TYR A 64 6.88 -8.66 12.27
C TYR A 64 8.35 -8.65 12.73
N GLY A 65 8.99 -7.48 12.75
CA GLY A 65 10.41 -7.35 13.06
C GLY A 65 10.73 -7.35 14.55
N ASN A 66 9.86 -6.77 15.38
CA ASN A 66 10.15 -6.47 16.78
C ASN A 66 9.10 -7.03 17.75
N ASP A 67 8.13 -7.82 17.27
CA ASP A 67 6.94 -8.24 18.04
C ASP A 67 6.20 -7.06 18.70
N ASP A 68 6.32 -5.90 18.05
CA ASP A 68 5.82 -4.64 18.58
C ASP A 68 4.40 -4.41 18.07
N HIS A 69 3.44 -4.65 18.94
CA HIS A 69 2.00 -4.47 18.71
C HIS A 69 1.50 -3.07 19.06
N THR A 70 2.40 -2.11 19.31
CA THR A 70 1.98 -0.74 19.66
C THR A 70 1.15 -0.16 18.52
N ILE A 71 -0.11 0.17 18.82
CA ILE A 71 -0.97 0.90 17.89
C ILE A 71 -0.68 2.39 18.08
N LEU A 72 0.12 2.93 17.13
CA LEU A 72 0.52 4.33 16.93
C LEU A 72 1.79 4.82 17.63
#